data_AF-A0A0K0D2E5-F1
#
_entry.id   AF-A0A0K0D2E5-F1
#
_cell.length_a   1.000
_cell.length_b   1.000
_cell.length_c   1.000
_cell.angle_alpha   90.00
_cell.angle_beta   90.00
_cell.angle_gamma   90.00
#
_symmetry.space_group_name_H-M   'P 1'
#
loop_
_entity.id
_entity.type
_entity.pdbx_description
1 polymer ?
#
loop_
_entity_poly.entity_id
_entity_poly.type
_entity_poly.pdbx_seq_one_letter_code
_entity_poly.pdbx_strand_id
1 'polypeptide(L)'
;MLAFILVAAAIVLAILNIVPIMMVIIGSVNRDQCNVNPKIPAWLIVTGTVSLIRSAINFFFRFKDQHKLKRPIIIRIFDGLLSIFVAIWFILGTIWVYWAYDHVSYDPRAGPNYCDQLTYVFSFVFITVSYAIMILSCLCFCCCCCCICFHKRDQQQQPVVVVEP
;
A
#
# COMPACT_ATOMS: atom_id res chain seq x y z
N MET A 1 27.46 11.10 3.57
CA MET A 1 26.76 9.85 3.17
C MET A 1 25.40 9.70 3.86
N LEU A 2 25.33 9.66 5.20
CA LEU A 2 24.06 9.47 5.93
C LEU A 2 23.02 10.59 5.69
N ALA A 3 23.45 11.86 5.69
CA ALA A 3 22.57 13.00 5.38
C ALA A 3 22.00 12.96 3.96
N PHE A 4 22.80 12.57 2.97
CA PHE A 4 22.35 12.42 1.58
C PHE A 4 21.30 11.30 1.45
N ILE A 5 21.50 10.18 2.14
CA ILE A 5 20.53 9.07 2.20
C ILE A 5 19.22 9.52 2.86
N LEU A 6 19.28 10.32 3.93
CA LEU A 6 18.09 10.86 4.60
C LEU A 6 17.32 11.83 3.71
N VAL A 7 18.01 12.73 3.01
CA VAL A 7 17.40 13.68 2.07
C VAL A 7 16.74 12.92 0.90
N ALA A 8 17.45 11.97 0.29
CA ALA A 8 16.89 11.14 -0.77
C ALA A 8 15.65 10.36 -0.30
N ALA A 9 15.71 9.75 0.89
CA ALA A 9 14.57 9.04 1.46
C ALA A 9 13.39 9.97 1.79
N ALA A 10 13.65 11.20 2.23
CA ALA A 10 12.61 12.20 2.45
C ALA A 10 11.94 12.65 1.14
N ILE A 11 12.72 12.85 0.08
CA ILE A 11 12.21 13.20 -1.25
C ILE A 11 11.33 12.06 -1.79
N VAL A 12 11.80 10.81 -1.72
CA VAL A 12 11.01 9.65 -2.13
C VAL A 12 9.72 9.54 -1.32
N LEU A 13 9.78 9.74 0.00
CA LEU A 13 8.58 9.75 0.84
C LEU A 13 7.61 10.87 0.43
N ALA A 14 8.10 12.07 0.12
CA ALA A 14 7.26 13.18 -0.33
C ALA A 14 6.55 12.84 -1.65
N ILE A 15 7.28 12.26 -2.62
CA ILE A 15 6.71 11.82 -3.90
C ILE A 15 5.66 10.72 -3.68
N LEU A 16 5.94 9.75 -2.81
CA LEU A 16 4.99 8.68 -2.49
C LEU A 16 3.71 9.19 -1.81
N ASN A 17 3.76 10.34 -1.12
CA ASN A 17 2.59 10.95 -0.49
C ASN A 17 1.70 11.73 -1.46
N ILE A 18 2.10 11.92 -2.73
CA ILE A 18 1.23 12.55 -3.74
C ILE A 18 -0.04 11.74 -3.97
N VAL A 19 0.09 10.40 -4.10
CA VAL A 19 -1.03 9.49 -4.32
C VAL A 19 -2.10 9.57 -3.22
N PRO A 20 -1.77 9.46 -1.91
CA PRO A 20 -2.77 9.57 -0.86
C PRO A 20 -3.35 10.98 -0.71
N ILE A 21 -2.62 12.05 -1.06
CA ILE A 21 -3.22 13.40 -1.15
C ILE A 21 -4.30 13.43 -2.23
N MET A 22 -4.00 12.89 -3.41
CA MET A 22 -4.97 12.81 -4.51
C MET A 22 -6.20 11.98 -4.13
N MET A 23 -6.05 10.88 -3.39
CA MET A 23 -7.18 10.11 -2.86
C MET A 23 -8.13 10.95 -2.01
N VAL A 24 -7.57 11.74 -1.08
CA VAL A 24 -8.38 12.60 -0.20
C VAL A 24 -9.07 13.69 -1.01
N ILE A 25 -8.37 14.32 -1.97
CA ILE A 25 -8.94 15.37 -2.82
C ILE A 25 -10.09 14.81 -3.67
N ILE A 26 -9.84 13.73 -4.43
CA ILE A 26 -10.83 13.13 -5.31
C ILE A 26 -12.05 12.65 -4.50
N GLY A 27 -11.82 11.93 -3.39
CA GLY A 27 -12.90 11.43 -2.55
C GLY A 27 -13.71 12.53 -1.88
N SER A 28 -13.09 13.66 -1.50
CA SER A 28 -13.79 14.79 -0.86
C SER A 28 -14.57 15.66 -1.84
N VAL A 29 -13.97 15.97 -3.00
CA VAL A 29 -14.62 16.80 -4.05
C VAL A 29 -15.81 16.07 -4.68
N ASN A 30 -15.69 14.76 -4.88
CA ASN A 30 -16.71 13.94 -5.54
C ASN A 30 -17.52 13.09 -4.56
N ARG A 31 -17.62 13.50 -3.30
CA ARG A 31 -18.29 12.72 -2.24
C ARG A 31 -19.72 12.30 -2.62
N ASP A 32 -20.46 13.20 -3.24
CA ASP A 32 -21.86 13.01 -3.63
C ASP A 32 -22.02 12.68 -5.12
N GLN A 33 -20.92 12.56 -5.87
CA GLN A 33 -20.93 12.28 -7.31
C GLN A 33 -20.78 10.77 -7.60
N CYS A 34 -21.17 9.89 -6.68
CA CYS A 34 -21.13 8.45 -6.86
C CYS A 34 -22.32 7.76 -6.20
N ASN A 35 -23.47 7.85 -6.86
CA ASN A 35 -24.74 7.31 -6.38
C ASN A 35 -24.77 5.79 -6.40
N VAL A 36 -24.07 5.17 -7.36
CA VAL A 36 -24.00 3.71 -7.50
C VAL A 36 -23.48 3.06 -6.21
N ASN A 37 -22.52 3.71 -5.55
CA ASN A 37 -22.05 3.29 -4.24
C ASN A 37 -21.35 4.45 -3.50
N PRO A 38 -22.02 5.11 -2.54
CA PRO A 38 -21.45 6.25 -1.81
C PRO A 38 -20.26 5.86 -0.91
N LYS A 39 -20.01 4.55 -0.74
CA LYS A 39 -18.86 4.06 0.03
C LYS A 39 -17.54 4.14 -0.74
N ILE A 40 -17.56 4.26 -2.07
CA ILE A 40 -16.34 4.40 -2.90
C ILE A 40 -15.57 5.69 -2.56
N PRO A 41 -16.18 6.89 -2.63
CA PRO A 41 -15.48 8.12 -2.27
C PRO A 41 -15.07 8.15 -0.79
N ALA A 42 -15.91 7.62 0.11
CA ALA A 42 -15.57 7.50 1.53
C ALA A 42 -14.35 6.57 1.75
N TRP A 43 -14.26 5.48 1.00
CA TRP A 43 -13.14 4.56 1.02
C TRP A 43 -11.83 5.23 0.59
N LEU A 44 -11.86 6.05 -0.46
CA LEU A 44 -10.70 6.84 -0.91
C LEU A 44 -10.21 7.79 0.21
N ILE A 45 -11.12 8.52 0.86
CA ILE A 45 -10.78 9.45 1.93
C ILE A 45 -10.11 8.71 3.10
N VAL A 46 -10.70 7.62 3.58
CA VAL A 46 -10.16 6.86 4.72
C VAL A 46 -8.80 6.24 4.36
N THR A 47 -8.65 5.67 3.16
CA THR A 47 -7.40 5.06 2.71
C THR A 47 -6.28 6.11 2.57
N GLY A 48 -6.60 7.27 1.98
CA GLY A 48 -5.67 8.38 1.83
C GLY A 48 -5.24 8.97 3.18
N THR A 49 -6.20 9.26 4.06
CA THR A 49 -5.92 9.85 5.39
C THR A 49 -5.09 8.92 6.27
N VAL A 50 -5.41 7.62 6.33
CA VAL A 50 -4.62 6.65 7.11
C VAL A 50 -3.19 6.53 6.57
N SER A 51 -3.02 6.59 5.24
CA SER A 51 -1.70 6.57 4.60
C SER A 51 -0.87 7.83 4.94
N LEU A 52 -1.51 9.00 4.97
CA LEU A 52 -0.87 10.26 5.39
C LEU A 52 -0.48 10.23 6.87
N ILE A 53 -1.35 9.71 7.75
CA ILE A 53 -1.07 9.56 9.18
C ILE A 53 0.16 8.67 9.39
N ARG A 54 0.24 7.53 8.70
CA ARG A 54 1.41 6.65 8.74
C ARG A 54 2.68 7.34 8.28
N SER A 55 2.61 8.08 7.19
CA SER A 55 3.74 8.84 6.67
C SER A 55 4.22 9.90 7.66
N ALA A 56 3.30 10.63 8.29
CA ALA A 56 3.60 11.64 9.31
C ALA A 56 4.27 11.02 10.54
N ILE A 57 3.74 9.89 11.04
CA ILE A 57 4.35 9.14 12.15
C ILE A 57 5.77 8.70 11.76
N ASN A 58 5.94 8.10 10.58
CA ASN A 58 7.24 7.63 10.12
C ASN A 58 8.26 8.76 9.99
N PHE A 59 7.85 9.91 9.46
CA PHE A 59 8.67 11.10 9.33
C PHE A 59 9.06 11.68 10.70
N PHE A 60 8.11 11.82 11.62
CA PHE A 60 8.35 12.31 12.97
C PHE A 60 9.36 11.44 13.73
N PHE A 61 9.22 10.12 13.65
CA PHE A 61 10.18 9.21 14.28
C PHE A 61 11.54 9.23 13.59
N ARG A 62 11.61 9.32 12.25
CA ARG A 62 12.89 9.46 11.52
C ARG A 62 13.64 10.74 11.90
N PHE A 63 12.93 11.84 12.15
CA PHE A 63 13.53 13.10 12.56
C PHE A 63 14.04 13.03 14.01
N LYS A 64 13.28 12.39 14.90
CA LYS A 64 13.64 12.20 16.31
C LYS A 64 14.76 11.16 16.53
N ASP A 65 15.00 10.28 15.56
CA ASP A 65 16.01 9.20 15.62
C ASP A 65 17.47 9.70 15.62
N GLN A 66 17.69 11.02 15.51
CA GLN A 66 19.01 11.65 15.75
C GLN A 66 19.54 11.35 17.17
N HIS A 67 18.69 10.94 18.12
CA HIS A 67 19.07 10.60 19.50
C HIS A 67 19.11 9.08 19.84
N LYS A 68 19.11 8.15 18.86
CA LYS A 68 19.12 6.68 19.07
C LYS A 68 17.99 6.14 19.98
N LEU A 69 16.85 6.82 20.07
CA LEU A 69 15.71 6.35 20.86
C LEU A 69 14.97 5.23 20.10
N LYS A 70 14.96 4.01 20.65
CA LYS A 70 14.14 2.90 20.12
C LYS A 70 12.68 3.35 19.96
N ARG A 71 12.03 2.96 18.84
CA ARG A 71 10.59 3.25 18.65
C ARG A 71 9.79 2.75 19.86
N PRO A 72 8.91 3.59 20.43
CA PRO A 72 8.12 3.19 21.59
C PRO A 72 7.21 2.01 21.22
N ILE A 73 7.03 1.10 22.18
CA ILE A 73 6.21 -0.12 21.99
C ILE A 73 4.78 0.23 21.52
N ILE A 74 4.22 1.32 22.03
CA ILE A 74 2.90 1.85 21.70
C ILE A 74 2.77 2.10 20.18
N ILE A 75 3.81 2.64 19.55
CA ILE A 75 3.79 2.95 18.11
C ILE A 75 3.87 1.68 17.27
N ARG A 76 4.61 0.67 17.73
CA ARG A 76 4.65 -0.64 17.05
C ARG A 76 3.30 -1.34 17.11
N ILE A 77 2.64 -1.30 18.27
CA ILE A 77 1.28 -1.84 18.44
C ILE A 77 0.30 -1.07 17.56
N PHE A 78 0.35 0.26 17.58
CA PHE A 78 -0.51 1.12 16.76
C PHE A 78 -0.32 0.85 15.26
N ASP A 79 0.91 0.70 14.78
CA ASP A 79 1.19 0.39 13.38
C ASP A 79 0.69 -1.00 12.98
N GLY A 80 0.79 -1.98 13.90
CA GLY A 80 0.20 -3.30 13.73
C GLY A 80 -1.34 -3.26 13.61
N LEU A 81 -2.00 -2.53 14.50
CA LEU A 81 -3.46 -2.34 14.46
C LEU A 81 -3.91 -1.62 13.17
N LEU A 82 -3.20 -0.56 12.78
CA LEU A 82 -3.43 0.10 11.50
C LEU A 82 -3.24 -0.86 10.32
N SER A 83 -2.33 -1.81 10.41
CA SER A 83 -2.07 -2.76 9.31
C SER A 83 -3.24 -3.70 9.13
N ILE A 84 -3.77 -4.22 10.24
CA ILE A 84 -4.98 -5.06 10.22
C ILE A 84 -6.16 -4.26 9.70
N PHE A 85 -6.35 -3.03 10.20
CA PHE A 85 -7.42 -2.15 9.74
C PHE A 85 -7.33 -1.87 8.24
N VAL A 86 -6.15 -1.50 7.72
CA VAL A 86 -5.93 -1.22 6.30
C VAL A 86 -6.17 -2.47 5.45
N ALA A 87 -5.77 -3.66 5.91
CA ALA A 87 -6.03 -4.90 5.19
C ALA A 87 -7.54 -5.17 5.05
N ILE A 88 -8.30 -5.06 6.15
CA ILE A 88 -9.76 -5.23 6.15
C ILE A 88 -10.42 -4.17 5.27
N TRP A 89 -10.01 -2.90 5.43
CA TRP A 89 -10.55 -1.78 4.68
C TRP A 89 -10.26 -1.90 3.17
N PHE A 90 -9.09 -2.40 2.80
CA PHE A 90 -8.75 -2.67 1.40
C PHE A 90 -9.67 -3.73 0.79
N ILE A 91 -9.93 -4.84 1.50
CA ILE A 91 -10.86 -5.88 1.04
C ILE A 91 -12.27 -5.30 0.83
N LEU A 92 -12.76 -4.49 1.77
CA LEU A 92 -14.06 -3.82 1.64
C LEU A 92 -14.10 -2.89 0.43
N GLY A 93 -13.03 -2.12 0.20
CA GLY A 93 -12.87 -1.28 -1.00
C GLY A 93 -12.96 -2.06 -2.29
N THR A 94 -12.23 -3.18 -2.37
CA THR A 94 -12.32 -4.12 -3.51
C THR A 94 -13.76 -4.55 -3.72
N ILE A 95 -14.46 -5.01 -2.69
CA ILE A 95 -15.86 -5.43 -2.82
C ILE A 95 -16.73 -4.28 -3.35
N TRP A 96 -16.60 -3.07 -2.81
CA TRP A 96 -17.42 -1.93 -3.22
C TRP A 96 -17.18 -1.48 -4.66
N VAL A 97 -15.92 -1.47 -5.11
CA VAL A 97 -15.53 -1.02 -6.45
C VAL A 97 -15.87 -2.07 -7.51
N TYR A 98 -15.56 -3.34 -7.25
CA TYR A 98 -15.85 -4.42 -8.19
C TYR A 98 -17.35 -4.75 -8.26
N TRP A 99 -18.08 -4.62 -7.15
CA TRP A 99 -19.54 -4.77 -7.18
C TRP A 99 -20.22 -3.70 -8.05
N ALA A 100 -19.71 -2.47 -8.03
CA ALA A 100 -20.24 -1.39 -8.86
C ALA A 100 -19.84 -1.48 -10.35
N TYR A 101 -18.90 -2.36 -10.73
CA TYR A 101 -18.35 -2.44 -12.10
C TYR A 101 -19.40 -2.73 -13.17
N ASP A 102 -20.38 -3.59 -12.88
CA ASP A 102 -21.41 -3.98 -13.84
C ASP A 102 -22.51 -2.91 -14.03
N HIS A 103 -22.67 -2.02 -13.06
CA HIS A 103 -23.79 -1.08 -12.99
C HIS A 103 -23.37 0.38 -13.09
N VAL A 104 -22.07 0.69 -13.16
CA VAL A 104 -21.58 2.07 -13.20
C VAL A 104 -21.84 2.71 -14.56
N SER A 105 -22.39 3.91 -14.53
CA SER A 105 -22.51 4.80 -15.68
C SER A 105 -21.83 6.13 -15.37
N TYR A 106 -21.15 6.69 -16.37
CA TYR A 106 -20.49 8.00 -16.26
C TYR A 106 -21.39 9.14 -16.75
N ASP A 107 -22.61 8.86 -17.22
CA ASP A 107 -23.58 9.86 -17.62
C ASP A 107 -24.31 10.42 -16.38
N PRO A 108 -24.25 11.73 -16.08
CA PRO A 108 -25.00 12.35 -14.99
C PRO A 108 -26.51 12.08 -15.01
N ARG A 109 -27.07 11.73 -16.18
CA ARG A 109 -28.49 11.39 -16.37
C ARG A 109 -28.83 9.96 -15.95
N ALA A 110 -27.83 9.12 -15.63
CA ALA A 110 -28.00 7.73 -15.24
C ALA A 110 -28.54 7.55 -13.81
N GLY A 111 -28.80 8.65 -13.08
CA GLY A 111 -29.48 8.64 -11.78
C GLY A 111 -28.76 7.78 -10.72
N PRO A 112 -29.34 6.64 -10.30
CA PRO A 112 -28.74 5.79 -9.26
C PRO A 112 -27.45 5.11 -9.70
N ASN A 113 -27.23 4.92 -10.99
CA ASN A 113 -26.06 4.23 -11.55
C ASN A 113 -24.89 5.19 -11.82
N TYR A 114 -25.09 6.50 -11.62
CA TYR A 114 -24.07 7.49 -11.90
C TYR A 114 -22.90 7.42 -10.92
N CYS A 115 -21.68 7.47 -11.45
CA CYS A 115 -20.48 7.79 -10.70
C CYS A 115 -19.51 8.61 -11.55
N ASP A 116 -18.87 9.61 -10.93
CA ASP A 116 -17.82 10.40 -11.56
C ASP A 116 -16.70 9.49 -12.10
N GLN A 117 -16.34 9.71 -13.36
CA GLN A 117 -15.39 8.87 -14.08
C GLN A 117 -14.01 8.87 -13.42
N LEU A 118 -13.54 10.04 -12.96
CA LEU A 118 -12.24 10.13 -12.30
C LEU A 118 -12.25 9.35 -10.99
N THR A 119 -13.28 9.50 -10.17
CA THR A 119 -13.43 8.83 -8.87
C THR A 119 -13.47 7.32 -9.00
N TYR A 120 -14.29 6.80 -9.91
CA TYR A 120 -14.41 5.36 -10.12
C TYR A 120 -13.14 4.76 -10.73
N VAL A 121 -12.64 5.32 -11.84
CA VAL A 121 -11.47 4.80 -12.55
C VAL A 121 -10.23 4.86 -11.66
N PHE A 122 -10.03 5.95 -10.91
CA PHE A 122 -8.91 6.06 -9.98
C PHE A 122 -8.96 4.98 -8.91
N SER A 123 -10.14 4.73 -8.32
CA SER A 123 -10.31 3.67 -7.30
C SER A 123 -10.01 2.29 -7.87
N PHE A 124 -10.54 1.98 -9.06
CA PHE A 124 -10.35 0.71 -9.73
C PHE A 124 -8.88 0.47 -10.11
N VAL A 125 -8.22 1.47 -10.70
CA VAL A 125 -6.80 1.39 -11.06
C VAL A 125 -5.92 1.23 -9.83
N PHE A 126 -6.19 1.98 -8.76
CA PHE A 126 -5.42 1.87 -7.53
C PHE A 126 -5.50 0.46 -6.91
N ILE A 127 -6.70 -0.13 -6.86
CA ILE A 127 -6.88 -1.51 -6.36
C ILE A 127 -6.15 -2.52 -7.27
N THR A 128 -6.32 -2.39 -8.58
CA THR A 128 -5.71 -3.30 -9.56
C THR A 128 -4.17 -3.27 -9.49
N VAL A 129 -3.59 -2.07 -9.45
CA VAL A 129 -2.13 -1.88 -9.32
C VAL A 129 -1.64 -2.45 -7.98
N SER A 130 -2.39 -2.24 -6.90
CA SER A 130 -2.03 -2.80 -5.58
C SER A 130 -1.98 -4.33 -5.60
N TYR A 131 -2.95 -4.99 -6.23
CA TYR A 131 -2.92 -6.45 -6.43
C TYR A 131 -1.74 -6.90 -7.29
N ALA A 132 -1.45 -6.20 -8.39
CA ALA A 132 -0.32 -6.52 -9.26
C ALA A 132 1.02 -6.45 -8.51
N ILE A 133 1.23 -5.40 -7.71
CA ILE A 133 2.43 -5.24 -6.88
C ILE A 133 2.52 -6.36 -5.83
N MET A 134 1.40 -6.71 -5.19
CA MET A 134 1.37 -7.78 -4.18
C MET A 134 1.74 -9.15 -4.79
N ILE A 135 1.19 -9.48 -5.96
CA ILE A 135 1.51 -10.72 -6.69
C ILE A 135 2.98 -10.73 -7.10
N LEU A 136 3.47 -9.65 -7.71
CA LEU A 136 4.87 -9.54 -8.13
C LEU A 136 5.83 -9.71 -6.94
N SER A 137 5.53 -9.07 -5.81
CA SER A 137 6.34 -9.16 -4.59
C SER A 137 6.37 -10.59 -4.04
N CYS A 138 5.23 -11.28 -4.06
CA CYS A 138 5.11 -12.69 -3.65
C CYS A 138 5.96 -13.59 -4.55
N LEU A 139 5.86 -13.42 -5.87
CA LEU A 139 6.65 -14.18 -6.85
C LEU A 139 8.16 -13.96 -6.67
N CYS A 140 8.58 -12.70 -6.53
CA CYS A 140 9.99 -12.38 -6.28
C CYS A 140 10.50 -13.03 -4.99
N PHE A 141 9.73 -12.95 -3.90
CA PHE A 141 10.10 -13.56 -2.62
C PHE A 141 10.20 -15.09 -2.72
N CYS A 142 9.23 -15.76 -3.35
CA CYS A 142 9.26 -17.20 -3.60
C CYS A 142 10.47 -17.62 -4.44
N CYS A 143 10.78 -16.90 -5.52
CA CYS A 143 11.95 -17.16 -6.36
C CYS A 143 13.26 -17.01 -5.57
N CYS A 144 13.42 -15.94 -4.80
CA CYS A 144 14.61 -15.73 -3.98
C CYS A 144 14.78 -16.80 -2.89
N CYS A 145 13.68 -17.19 -2.22
CA CYS A 145 13.71 -18.26 -1.23
C CYS A 145 14.11 -19.60 -1.85
N CYS A 146 13.57 -19.94 -3.03
CA CYS A 146 13.96 -21.15 -3.76
C CYS A 146 15.44 -21.12 -4.13
N CYS A 147 15.95 -20.03 -4.72
CA CYS A 147 17.36 -19.92 -5.12
C CYS A 147 18.32 -20.04 -3.92
N ILE A 148 17.99 -19.45 -2.77
CA ILE A 148 18.81 -19.55 -1.55
C ILE A 148 18.76 -20.98 -0.99
N CYS A 149 17.59 -21.62 -0.98
CA CYS A 149 17.44 -23.01 -0.53
C CYS A 149 18.18 -24.01 -1.42
N PHE A 150 18.18 -23.82 -2.75
CA PHE A 150 18.93 -24.66 -3.69
C PHE A 150 20.44 -24.43 -3.57
N HIS A 151 20.91 -23.18 -3.47
CA HIS A 151 22.34 -22.90 -3.30
C HIS A 151 22.90 -23.47 -1.99
N LYS A 152 22.12 -23.43 -0.90
CA LYS A 152 22.52 -24.05 0.37
C LYS A 152 22.63 -25.57 0.27
N ARG A 153 21.82 -26.21 -0.59
CA ARG A 153 21.82 -27.66 -0.80
C ARG A 153 23.06 -28.14 -1.56
N ASP A 154 23.51 -27.39 -2.57
CA ASP A 154 24.75 -27.70 -3.32
C ASP A 154 26.01 -27.62 -2.44
N GLN A 155 26.07 -26.69 -1.47
CA GLN A 155 27.21 -26.55 -0.56
C GLN A 155 27.33 -27.72 0.46
N GLN A 156 26.23 -28.42 0.78
CA GLN A 156 26.27 -29.59 1.66
C GLN A 156 26.59 -30.90 0.93
N GLN A 157 26.53 -30.92 -0.40
CA GLN A 157 26.80 -32.11 -1.23
C GLN A 157 28.25 -32.17 -1.75
N GLN A 158 29.14 -31.27 -1.30
CA GLN A 158 30.57 -31.41 -1.56
C GLN A 158 31.10 -32.48 -0.59
N PRO A 159 31.49 -33.68 -1.08
CA PRO A 159 32.00 -34.73 -0.20
C PRO A 159 33.29 -34.22 0.42
N VAL A 160 33.38 -34.29 1.75
CA VAL A 160 34.64 -34.17 2.48
C VAL A 160 35.58 -35.22 1.88
N VAL A 161 36.51 -34.79 1.02
CA VAL A 161 37.60 -35.65 0.55
C VAL A 161 38.47 -35.87 1.78
N VAL A 162 38.23 -36.99 2.47
CA VAL A 162 39.12 -37.53 3.48
C VAL A 162 40.42 -37.86 2.74
N VAL A 163 41.39 -36.96 2.83
CA VAL A 163 42.77 -37.26 2.46
C VAL A 163 43.39 -37.95 3.67
N GLU A 164 43.40 -39.28 3.63
CA GLU A 164 44.25 -40.12 4.48
C GLU A 164 44.71 -41.30 3.60
N PRO A 165 45.95 -41.81 3.73
CA PRO A 165 47.06 -41.44 4.61
C PRO A 165 48.26 -40.80 3.90
#